data_AF-A0A1H2Q6D7-F1
#
_entry.id   AF-A0A1H2Q6D7-F1
#
_cell.length_a   1.000
_cell.length_b   1.000
_cell.length_c   1.000
_cell.angle_alpha   90.00
_cell.angle_beta   90.00
_cell.angle_gamma   90.00
#
_symmetry.space_group_name_H-M   'P 1'
#
loop_
_entity.id
_entity.type
_entity.pdbx_description
1 polymer ?
#
loop_
_entity_poly.entity_id
_entity_poly.type
_entity_poly.pdbx_seq_one_letter_code
_entity_poly.pdbx_strand_id
1 'polypeptide(L)'
;MANLNIDSFVNLLGFNINKGCNNDEKRGFIDKALGVLVNDGVYAYYVFCKAKSKDNNKKSEETEKNDSSIEKIFIEYVVNEINNTKDLKEYFKNELKENNGKINYELFFRNLSKDLHKLLFFRDILERALIYARYHAKAAKKGGSNG
;
A
#
# COMPACT_ATOMS: atom_id res chain seq x y z
N MET A 1 -9.39 12.61 -23.84
CA MET A 1 -8.62 12.34 -22.60
C MET A 1 -8.38 10.83 -22.55
N ALA A 2 -7.17 10.37 -22.29
CA ALA A 2 -6.94 8.93 -22.10
C ALA A 2 -7.63 8.51 -20.80
N ASN A 3 -8.55 7.56 -20.87
CA ASN A 3 -9.18 6.96 -19.69
C ASN A 3 -8.14 6.19 -18.89
N LEU A 4 -8.23 6.20 -17.56
CA LEU A 4 -7.42 5.34 -16.71
C LEU A 4 -7.53 3.87 -17.14
N ASN A 5 -6.38 3.26 -17.45
CA ASN A 5 -6.29 1.81 -17.54
C ASN A 5 -5.97 1.25 -16.14
N ILE A 6 -7.00 0.72 -15.47
CA ILE A 6 -6.89 0.18 -14.11
C ILE A 6 -5.90 -1.00 -14.05
N ASP A 7 -5.88 -1.87 -15.06
CA ASP A 7 -4.96 -3.02 -15.09
C ASP A 7 -3.49 -2.59 -15.12
N SER A 8 -3.18 -1.58 -15.94
CA SER A 8 -1.84 -0.97 -15.99
C SER A 8 -1.48 -0.31 -14.66
N PHE A 9 -2.43 0.42 -14.05
CA PHE A 9 -2.23 1.06 -12.75
C PHE A 9 -1.92 0.03 -11.65
N VAL A 10 -2.73 -1.03 -11.50
CA VAL A 10 -2.49 -2.03 -10.45
C VAL A 10 -1.19 -2.79 -10.66
N ASN A 11 -0.79 -3.03 -11.92
CA ASN A 11 0.49 -3.66 -12.22
C ASN A 11 1.67 -2.77 -11.81
N LEU A 12 1.64 -1.50 -12.20
CA LEU A 12 2.69 -0.53 -11.84
C LEU A 12 2.76 -0.32 -10.32
N LEU A 13 1.61 -0.21 -9.66
CA LEU A 13 1.50 -0.11 -8.21
C LEU A 13 2.16 -1.33 -7.54
N GLY A 14 1.83 -2.55 -8.00
CA GLY A 14 2.42 -3.78 -7.49
C GLY A 14 3.93 -3.88 -7.71
N PHE A 15 4.41 -3.50 -8.90
CA PHE A 15 5.84 -3.44 -9.22
C PHE A 15 6.59 -2.51 -8.26
N ASN A 16 6.05 -1.31 -8.01
CA ASN A 16 6.69 -0.31 -7.15
C ASN A 16 6.60 -0.66 -5.67
N ILE A 17 5.52 -1.31 -5.20
CA ILE A 17 5.45 -1.91 -3.85
C ILE A 17 6.61 -2.89 -3.65
N ASN A 18 6.80 -3.83 -4.59
CA ASN A 18 7.92 -4.77 -4.51
C ASN A 18 9.29 -4.07 -4.61
N LYS A 19 9.43 -3.05 -5.47
CA LYS A 19 10.67 -2.26 -5.59
C LYS A 19 11.02 -1.54 -4.28
N GLY A 20 10.02 -1.04 -3.54
CA GLY A 20 10.21 -0.45 -2.22
C GLY A 20 10.66 -1.47 -1.17
N CYS A 21 10.38 -2.76 -1.36
CA CYS A 21 10.81 -3.85 -0.48
C CYS A 21 12.30 -4.20 -0.71
N ASN A 22 13.17 -3.49 -0.01
CA ASN A 22 14.63 -3.59 -0.15
C ASN A 22 15.27 -4.83 0.51
N ASN A 23 14.51 -5.66 1.22
CA ASN A 23 15.02 -6.90 1.83
C ASN A 23 13.94 -8.00 1.80
N ASP A 24 14.35 -9.23 2.11
CA ASP A 24 13.45 -10.39 2.06
C ASP A 24 12.36 -10.37 3.13
N GLU A 25 12.60 -9.71 4.26
CA GLU A 25 11.59 -9.52 5.30
C GLU A 25 10.42 -8.67 4.79
N LYS A 26 10.71 -7.52 4.16
CA LYS A 26 9.71 -6.63 3.57
C LYS A 26 9.01 -7.28 2.38
N ARG A 27 9.74 -8.06 1.57
CA ARG A 27 9.11 -8.86 0.50
C ARG A 27 8.17 -9.92 1.08
N GLY A 28 8.55 -10.57 2.18
CA GLY A 28 7.67 -11.48 2.92
C GLY A 28 6.47 -10.79 3.56
N PHE A 29 6.56 -9.48 3.81
CA PHE A 29 5.44 -8.68 4.29
C PHE A 29 4.31 -8.57 3.26
N ILE A 30 4.61 -8.65 1.96
CA ILE A 30 3.60 -8.63 0.89
C ILE A 30 2.58 -9.75 1.10
N ASP A 31 3.03 -10.98 1.36
CA ASP A 31 2.14 -12.12 1.59
C ASP A 31 1.30 -11.94 2.87
N LYS A 32 1.89 -11.38 3.93
CA LYS A 32 1.18 -11.10 5.19
C LYS A 32 0.11 -10.04 5.00
N ALA A 33 0.46 -8.94 4.34
CA ALA A 33 -0.45 -7.82 4.10
C ALA A 33 -1.60 -8.24 3.16
N LEU A 34 -1.29 -9.01 2.11
CA LEU A 34 -2.30 -9.60 1.24
C LEU A 34 -3.24 -10.52 2.01
N GLY A 35 -2.71 -11.39 2.89
CA GLY A 35 -3.51 -12.28 3.72
C GLY A 35 -4.49 -11.52 4.63
N VAL A 36 -4.02 -10.48 5.32
CA VAL A 36 -4.88 -9.64 6.18
C VAL A 36 -5.93 -8.90 5.35
N LEU A 37 -5.57 -8.35 4.19
CA LEU A 37 -6.52 -7.67 3.30
C LEU A 37 -7.65 -8.60 2.84
N VAL A 38 -7.30 -9.82 2.41
CA VAL A 38 -8.25 -10.78 1.87
C VAL A 38 -9.18 -11.34 2.96
N ASN A 39 -8.64 -11.62 4.14
CA ASN A 39 -9.38 -12.27 5.23
C ASN A 39 -10.13 -11.28 6.12
N ASP A 40 -9.50 -10.16 6.48
CA ASP A 40 -9.97 -9.25 7.53
C ASP A 40 -10.36 -7.87 6.98
N GLY A 41 -10.04 -7.60 5.71
CA GLY A 41 -10.46 -6.40 4.98
C GLY A 41 -9.50 -5.20 5.08
N VAL A 42 -9.93 -4.10 4.45
CA VAL A 42 -9.10 -2.91 4.20
C VAL A 42 -8.66 -2.21 5.48
N TYR A 43 -9.56 -2.07 6.47
CA TYR A 43 -9.20 -1.39 7.71
C TYR A 43 -8.26 -2.23 8.58
N ALA A 44 -8.45 -3.55 8.60
CA ALA A 44 -7.53 -4.48 9.27
C ALA A 44 -6.13 -4.44 8.63
N TYR A 45 -6.05 -4.41 7.30
CA TYR A 45 -4.80 -4.19 6.56
C TYR A 45 -4.08 -2.92 7.01
N TYR A 46 -4.81 -1.80 7.10
CA TYR A 46 -4.25 -0.52 7.54
C TYR A 46 -3.67 -0.60 8.96
N VAL A 47 -4.45 -1.11 9.92
CA VAL A 47 -4.02 -1.22 11.32
C VAL A 47 -2.82 -2.17 11.44
N PHE A 48 -2.83 -3.29 10.71
CA PHE A 48 -1.73 -4.24 10.66
C PHE A 48 -0.42 -3.60 10.17
N CYS A 49 -0.48 -2.86 9.05
CA CYS A 49 0.67 -2.14 8.51
C CYS A 49 1.19 -1.07 9.49
N LYS A 50 0.29 -0.32 10.15
CA LYS A 50 0.64 0.70 11.16
C LYS A 50 1.25 0.08 12.42
N ALA A 51 0.77 -1.06 12.87
CA ALA A 51 1.30 -1.76 14.03
C ALA A 51 2.71 -2.31 13.76
N LYS A 52 2.91 -2.95 12.60
CA LYS A 52 4.21 -3.51 12.19
C LYS A 52 5.27 -2.43 11.95
N SER A 53 4.83 -1.24 11.60
CA SER A 53 5.67 -0.05 11.50
C SER A 53 6.18 0.45 12.86
N LYS A 54 5.42 0.24 13.95
CA LYS A 54 5.83 0.61 15.32
C LYS A 54 6.74 -0.44 15.97
N ASP A 55 6.56 -1.72 15.66
CA ASP A 55 7.42 -2.81 16.16
C ASP A 55 8.87 -2.66 15.70
N ASN A 56 9.08 -2.19 14.47
CA ASN A 56 10.41 -1.96 13.89
C ASN A 56 11.19 -0.80 14.53
N ASN A 57 10.51 0.10 15.25
CA ASN A 57 11.11 1.27 15.90
C ASN A 57 11.53 1.05 17.36
N LYS A 58 11.35 -0.15 17.93
CA LYS A 58 11.77 -0.47 19.31
C LYS A 58 13.27 -0.72 19.47
N LYS A 59 14.12 -0.38 18.49
CA LYS A 59 15.58 -0.65 18.52
C LYS A 59 16.51 0.55 18.38
N SER A 60 16.01 1.79 18.37
CA SER A 60 16.91 2.95 18.43
C SER A 60 16.27 4.07 19.23
N GLU A 61 16.89 4.38 20.36
CA GLU A 61 16.66 5.61 21.10
C GLU A 61 17.06 6.81 20.23
N GLU A 62 16.23 7.84 20.31
CA GLU A 62 16.57 9.24 20.10
C GLU A 62 17.47 9.59 18.90
N THR A 63 16.89 9.65 17.71
CA THR A 63 17.19 10.70 16.72
C THR A 63 16.17 10.62 15.59
N GLU A 64 15.49 11.74 15.35
CA GLU A 64 14.73 12.09 14.13
C GLU A 64 13.83 11.01 13.47
N LYS A 65 12.53 11.31 13.48
CA LYS A 65 11.41 10.64 12.77
C LYS A 65 11.74 10.23 11.33
N ASN A 66 12.51 9.17 11.15
CA ASN A 66 12.88 8.64 9.84
C ASN A 66 12.44 7.18 9.75
N ASP A 67 11.33 7.01 9.02
CA ASP A 67 11.13 5.91 8.11
C ASP A 67 10.73 4.53 8.68
N SER A 68 9.46 4.41 9.08
CA SER A 68 8.86 3.08 9.08
C SER A 68 8.63 2.65 7.61
N SER A 69 9.56 1.87 7.07
CA SER A 69 9.50 1.50 5.65
C SER A 69 8.22 0.77 5.27
N ILE A 70 7.56 0.09 6.22
CA ILE A 70 6.30 -0.61 5.97
C ILE A 70 5.15 0.39 5.74
N GLU A 71 4.95 1.37 6.62
CA GLU A 71 3.92 2.40 6.42
C GLU A 71 4.17 3.16 5.12
N LYS A 72 5.43 3.52 4.84
CA LYS A 72 5.76 4.21 3.58
C LYS A 72 5.39 3.41 2.33
N ILE A 73 5.68 2.12 2.30
CA ILE A 73 5.44 1.27 1.12
C ILE A 73 3.96 0.87 0.99
N PHE A 74 3.35 0.43 2.09
CA PHE A 74 2.05 -0.24 2.08
C PHE A 74 0.87 0.69 2.37
N ILE A 75 1.13 1.90 2.90
CA ILE A 75 0.12 2.92 3.16
C ILE A 75 0.41 4.17 2.35
N GLU A 76 1.53 4.85 2.60
CA GLU A 76 1.78 6.17 2.03
C GLU A 76 1.86 6.12 0.52
N TYR A 77 2.72 5.25 -0.02
CA TYR A 77 2.89 5.08 -1.46
C TYR A 77 1.56 4.72 -2.14
N VAL A 78 0.85 3.71 -1.63
CA VAL A 78 -0.45 3.29 -2.19
C VAL A 78 -1.45 4.44 -2.28
N VAL A 79 -1.65 5.18 -1.18
CA VAL A 79 -2.64 6.26 -1.14
C VAL A 79 -2.18 7.46 -1.97
N ASN A 80 -0.89 7.76 -2.01
CA ASN A 80 -0.35 8.83 -2.82
C ASN A 80 -0.48 8.54 -4.32
N GLU A 81 -0.24 7.31 -4.78
CA GLU A 81 -0.42 6.95 -6.20
C GLU A 81 -1.89 7.05 -6.63
N ILE A 82 -2.82 6.70 -5.75
CA ILE A 82 -4.25 6.93 -5.95
C ILE A 82 -4.52 8.44 -6.07
N ASN A 83 -3.98 9.27 -5.17
CA ASN A 83 -4.13 10.72 -5.21
C ASN A 83 -3.48 11.37 -6.46
N ASN A 84 -2.41 10.78 -6.98
CA ASN A 84 -1.70 11.27 -8.17
C ASN A 84 -2.40 10.86 -9.47
N THR A 85 -3.30 9.87 -9.41
CA THR A 85 -4.03 9.37 -10.58
C THR A 85 -5.36 10.11 -10.71
N LYS A 86 -5.48 11.01 -11.71
CA LYS A 86 -6.63 11.91 -11.90
C LYS A 86 -8.01 11.25 -11.66
N ASP A 87 -8.29 10.14 -12.33
CA ASP A 87 -9.60 9.49 -12.27
C ASP A 87 -9.86 8.86 -10.88
N LEU A 88 -8.82 8.28 -10.25
CA LEU A 88 -8.93 7.74 -8.89
C LEU A 88 -9.03 8.85 -7.84
N LYS A 89 -8.27 9.94 -8.02
CA LYS A 89 -8.35 11.13 -7.16
C LYS A 89 -9.77 11.68 -7.13
N GLU A 90 -10.39 11.83 -8.31
CA GLU A 90 -11.77 12.31 -8.40
C GLU A 90 -12.75 11.33 -7.74
N TYR A 91 -12.56 10.02 -7.95
CA TYR A 91 -13.39 8.98 -7.35
C TYR A 91 -13.30 8.94 -5.81
N PHE A 92 -12.09 9.08 -5.25
CA PHE A 92 -11.81 9.05 -3.81
C PHE A 92 -11.70 10.44 -3.16
N LYS A 93 -12.19 11.50 -3.81
CA LYS A 93 -12.00 12.89 -3.36
C LYS A 93 -12.49 13.17 -1.93
N ASN A 94 -13.54 12.47 -1.50
CA ASN A 94 -14.13 12.66 -0.16
C ASN A 94 -13.30 11.98 0.94
N GLU A 95 -12.54 10.95 0.56
CA GLU A 95 -11.69 10.15 1.43
C GLU A 95 -10.27 10.75 1.50
N LEU A 96 -9.77 11.31 0.38
CA LEU A 96 -8.47 11.97 0.23
C LEU A 96 -8.44 13.37 0.85
N LYS A 97 -8.73 13.46 2.14
CA LYS A 97 -8.65 14.72 2.88
C LYS A 97 -7.20 15.08 3.20
N GLU A 98 -6.82 16.30 2.83
CA GLU A 98 -5.52 16.87 3.11
C GLU A 98 -5.57 17.78 4.36
N ASN A 99 -4.50 17.76 5.14
CA ASN A 99 -4.23 18.73 6.21
C ASN A 99 -2.82 19.28 6.00
N ASN A 100 -2.70 20.60 5.83
CA ASN A 100 -1.44 21.28 5.51
C ASN A 100 -0.70 20.66 4.30
N GLY A 101 -1.45 20.31 3.24
CA GLY A 101 -0.90 19.71 2.02
C GLY A 101 -0.43 18.25 2.16
N LYS A 102 -0.75 17.57 3.27
CA LYS A 102 -0.46 16.14 3.46
C LYS A 102 -1.73 15.34 3.64
N ILE A 103 -1.79 14.17 3.01
CA ILE A 103 -2.91 13.24 3.15
C ILE A 103 -2.95 12.72 4.58
N ASN A 104 -4.14 12.73 5.19
CA ASN A 104 -4.37 12.06 6.44
C ASN A 104 -4.77 10.59 6.18
N TYR A 105 -3.80 9.68 6.21
CA TYR A 105 -4.02 8.26 5.90
C TYR A 105 -5.03 7.59 6.84
N GLU A 106 -5.00 7.92 8.14
CA GLU A 106 -5.98 7.39 9.10
C GLU A 106 -7.40 7.79 8.73
N LEU A 107 -7.59 9.06 8.37
CA LEU A 107 -8.86 9.59 7.94
C LEU A 107 -9.33 8.98 6.61
N PHE A 108 -8.39 8.74 5.68
CA PHE A 108 -8.66 8.07 4.41
C PHE A 108 -9.25 6.67 4.65
N PHE A 109 -8.56 5.80 5.38
CA PHE A 109 -9.04 4.44 5.67
C PHE A 109 -10.33 4.43 6.49
N ARG A 110 -10.49 5.36 7.43
CA ARG A 110 -11.72 5.50 8.22
C ARG A 110 -12.91 5.95 7.36
N ASN A 111 -12.70 6.80 6.37
CA ASN A 111 -13.77 7.28 5.50
C ASN A 111 -14.11 6.27 4.41
N LEU A 112 -13.13 5.51 3.90
CA LEU A 112 -13.39 4.37 3.00
C LEU A 112 -14.40 3.40 3.62
N SER A 113 -14.26 3.08 4.91
CA SER A 113 -15.19 2.18 5.62
C SER A 113 -16.64 2.68 5.72
N LYS A 114 -16.92 3.93 5.35
CA LYS A 114 -18.27 4.50 5.35
C LYS A 114 -19.00 4.36 4.01
N ASP A 115 -18.29 3.98 2.95
CA ASP A 115 -18.83 3.80 1.62
C ASP A 115 -18.44 2.41 1.08
N LEU A 116 -19.40 1.50 1.02
CA LEU A 116 -19.17 0.11 0.63
C LEU A 116 -18.59 -0.01 -0.79
N HIS A 117 -19.06 0.80 -1.73
CA HIS A 117 -18.61 0.70 -3.12
C HIS A 117 -17.15 1.13 -3.25
N LYS A 118 -16.78 2.24 -2.60
CA LYS A 118 -15.39 2.70 -2.58
C LYS A 118 -14.48 1.76 -1.82
N LEU A 119 -14.97 1.20 -0.71
CA LEU A 119 -14.25 0.20 0.09
C LEU A 119 -13.92 -1.04 -0.74
N LEU A 120 -14.91 -1.60 -1.45
CA LEU A 120 -14.72 -2.77 -2.30
C LEU A 120 -13.82 -2.46 -3.49
N PHE A 121 -13.99 -1.30 -4.12
CA PHE A 121 -13.12 -0.90 -5.23
C PHE A 121 -11.66 -0.72 -4.80
N PHE A 122 -11.41 -0.07 -3.66
CA PHE A 122 -10.07 0.05 -3.09
C PHE A 122 -9.50 -1.33 -2.74
N ARG A 123 -10.31 -2.23 -2.16
CA ARG A 123 -9.91 -3.60 -1.88
C ARG A 123 -9.44 -4.30 -3.15
N ASP A 124 -10.21 -4.24 -4.23
CA ASP A 124 -9.88 -4.90 -5.50
C ASP A 124 -8.58 -4.36 -6.12
N ILE A 125 -8.40 -3.02 -6.11
CA ILE A 125 -7.16 -2.37 -6.56
C ILE A 125 -5.96 -2.91 -5.77
N LEU A 126 -6.06 -2.86 -4.43
CA LEU A 126 -4.96 -3.20 -3.55
C LEU A 126 -4.66 -4.70 -3.58
N GLU A 127 -5.68 -5.55 -3.64
CA GLU A 127 -5.53 -7.01 -3.74
C GLU A 127 -4.77 -7.38 -5.01
N ARG A 128 -5.20 -6.86 -6.17
CA ARG A 128 -4.51 -7.09 -7.45
C ARG A 128 -3.08 -6.56 -7.43
N ALA A 129 -2.86 -5.36 -6.89
CA ALA A 129 -1.52 -4.79 -6.77
C ALA A 129 -0.59 -5.65 -5.89
N LEU A 130 -1.09 -6.15 -4.75
CA LEU A 130 -0.31 -7.03 -3.86
C LEU A 130 -0.05 -8.41 -4.50
N ILE A 131 -0.98 -8.93 -5.28
CA ILE A 131 -0.77 -10.14 -6.10
C ILE A 131 0.36 -9.91 -7.12
N TYR A 132 0.36 -8.78 -7.83
CA TYR A 132 1.46 -8.43 -8.74
C TYR A 132 2.79 -8.23 -8.01
N ALA A 133 2.77 -7.54 -6.87
CA ALA A 133 3.96 -7.36 -6.04
C ALA A 133 4.56 -8.72 -5.62
N ARG A 134 3.69 -9.68 -5.24
CA ARG A 134 4.09 -11.05 -4.92
C ARG A 134 4.72 -11.77 -6.11
N TYR A 135 4.19 -11.60 -7.32
CA TYR A 135 4.82 -12.16 -8.52
C TYR A 135 6.20 -11.58 -8.79
N HIS A 136 6.36 -10.25 -8.67
CA HIS A 136 7.66 -9.60 -8.81
C HIS A 136 8.67 -10.06 -7.74
N ALA A 137 8.23 -10.22 -6.49
CA ALA A 137 9.07 -10.73 -5.41
C ALA A 137 9.56 -12.16 -5.69
N LYS A 138 8.68 -13.04 -6.20
CA LYS A 138 9.05 -14.42 -6.58
C LYS A 138 10.00 -14.47 -7.76
N ALA A 139 9.78 -13.62 -8.77
CA ALA A 139 10.67 -13.54 -9.93
C ALA A 139 12.08 -13.08 -9.54
N ALA A 140 12.18 -12.07 -8.67
CA ALA A 140 13.46 -11.58 -8.15
C ALA A 140 14.26 -12.66 -7.40
N LYS A 141 13.59 -13.52 -6.63
CA LYS A 141 14.24 -14.64 -5.93
C LYS A 141 14.74 -15.74 -6.88
N LYS A 142 14.00 -16.04 -7.95
CA LYS A 142 14.41 -17.05 -8.94
C LYS A 142 15.57 -16.60 -9.83
N GLY A 143 15.69 -15.30 -10.11
CA GLY A 143 16.78 -14.75 -10.91
C GLY A 143 18.13 -14.60 -10.19
N GLY A 144 18.15 -14.68 -8.85
CA GLY A 144 19.37 -14.49 -8.04
C GLY A 144 20.07 -15.76 -7.56
N SER A 145 19.58 -16.95 -7.94
CA SER A 145 20.13 -18.24 -7.46
C SER A 145 20.98 -18.99 -8.51
N ASN A 146 21.34 -18.34 -9.62
CA ASN A 146 22.33 -18.84 -10.59
C ASN A 146 23.39 -17.75 -10.80
N GLY A 147 24.46 -17.78 -10.01
CA GLY A 147 25.60 -16.88 -10.10
C GLY A 147 26.68 -17.29 -9.13
#